data_AF-A0A354C7H3-F1
#
_entry.id   AF-A0A354C7H3-F1
#
_cell.length_a   1.000
_cell.length_b   1.000
_cell.length_c   1.000
_cell.angle_alpha   90.00
_cell.angle_beta   90.00
_cell.angle_gamma   90.00
#
_symmetry.space_group_name_H-M   'P 1'
#
loop_
_entity.id
_entity.type
_entity.pdbx_description
1 polymer ?
#
loop_
_entity_poly.entity_id
_entity_poly.type
_entity_poly.pdbx_seq_one_letter_code
_entity_poly.pdbx_strand_id
1 'polypeptide(L)'
;MKILKDFFVKKEVKKEPENVMEIANAIGPLIDRVVWDIFVAHREDLLAEPITYIVPAVWGARKDGELTPIQRVINEHVSPAIGEIRRSFKMKYLDSSQEFALNYLIRGIIISKITYMIEAFRNRLNERSMDEQSLKEALLRLKPYGSA
;
A
#
# COMPACT_ATOMS: atom_id res chain seq x y z
N MET A 1 38.38 43.43 45.40
CA MET A 1 37.30 43.60 44.41
C MET A 1 37.50 42.58 43.30
N LYS A 2 36.64 41.55 43.22
CA LYS A 2 36.66 40.50 42.20
C LYS A 2 35.68 40.89 41.10
N ILE A 3 36.19 41.26 39.93
CA ILE A 3 35.40 41.40 38.71
C ILE A 3 35.93 40.32 37.76
N LEU A 4 35.03 39.72 36.97
CA LEU A 4 35.23 38.65 35.98
C LEU A 4 34.86 37.24 36.46
N LYS A 5 33.56 36.96 36.63
CA LYS A 5 33.04 35.59 36.64
C LYS A 5 31.72 35.33 35.90
N ASP A 6 31.24 36.24 35.05
CA ASP A 6 29.94 36.05 34.38
C ASP A 6 30.01 36.09 32.84
N PHE A 7 30.94 35.33 32.25
CA PHE A 7 30.93 35.09 30.79
C PHE A 7 31.16 33.61 30.47
N PHE A 8 30.22 32.76 30.90
CA PHE A 8 30.00 31.47 30.23
C PHE A 8 28.71 31.58 29.42
N VAL A 9 28.85 32.13 28.20
CA VAL A 9 27.83 32.04 27.16
C VAL A 9 27.68 30.56 26.82
N LYS A 10 26.57 29.96 27.26
CA LYS A 10 26.17 28.60 26.93
C LYS A 10 25.98 28.54 25.41
N LYS A 11 26.97 28.04 24.68
CA LYS A 11 26.93 27.86 23.23
C LYS A 11 25.77 26.92 22.92
N GLU A 12 24.66 27.45 22.41
CA GLU A 12 23.55 26.63 21.94
C GLU A 12 24.08 25.66 20.88
N VAL A 13 24.03 24.37 21.20
CA VAL A 13 24.36 23.31 20.26
C VAL A 13 23.26 23.34 19.21
N LYS A 14 23.56 23.94 18.05
CA LYS A 14 22.70 23.86 16.86
C LYS A 14 22.54 22.38 16.53
N LYS A 15 21.37 21.81 16.86
CA LYS A 15 20.97 20.50 16.34
C LYS A 15 20.97 20.61 14.82
N GLU A 16 21.69 19.70 14.16
CA GLU A 16 21.54 19.55 12.71
C GLU A 16 20.05 19.29 12.40
N PRO A 17 19.54 19.85 11.30
CA PRO A 17 18.16 19.62 10.91
C PRO A 17 17.94 18.11 10.75
N GLU A 18 16.99 17.56 11.52
CA GLU A 18 16.60 16.16 11.38
C GLU A 18 16.22 15.90 9.93
N ASN A 19 16.82 14.87 9.32
CA ASN A 19 16.53 14.46 7.96
C ASN A 19 15.15 13.78 7.92
N VAL A 20 14.11 14.59 7.83
CA VAL A 20 12.70 14.16 7.79
C VAL A 20 12.44 13.14 6.67
N MET A 21 13.27 13.15 5.62
CA MET A 21 13.13 12.26 4.46
C MET A 21 13.62 10.83 4.72
N GLU A 22 14.46 10.58 5.73
CA GLU A 22 15.00 9.23 5.99
C GLU A 22 13.90 8.21 6.27
N ILE A 23 12.94 8.57 7.11
CA ILE A 23 11.83 7.69 7.48
C ILE A 23 10.90 7.48 6.28
N ALA A 24 10.59 8.55 5.54
CA ALA A 24 9.76 8.47 4.34
C ALA A 24 10.37 7.57 3.26
N ASN A 25 11.68 7.69 3.02
CA ASN A 25 12.43 6.89 2.06
C ASN A 25 12.54 5.41 2.46
N ALA A 26 12.38 5.07 3.74
CA ALA A 26 12.32 3.69 4.20
C ALA A 26 10.91 3.09 4.09
N ILE A 27 9.89 3.84 4.52
CA ILE A 27 8.51 3.32 4.65
C ILE A 27 7.81 3.22 3.30
N GLY A 28 7.94 4.24 2.43
CA GLY A 28 7.27 4.27 1.14
C GLY A 28 7.57 3.03 0.29
N PRO A 29 8.84 2.74 0.00
CA PRO A 29 9.23 1.56 -0.77
C PRO A 29 8.83 0.23 -0.12
N LEU A 30 8.81 0.16 1.21
CA LEU A 30 8.38 -1.05 1.93
C LEU A 30 6.88 -1.31 1.72
N ILE A 31 6.05 -0.27 1.84
CA ILE A 31 4.61 -0.37 1.55
C ILE A 31 4.39 -0.77 0.10
N ASP A 32 5.07 -0.10 -0.84
CA ASP A 32 4.90 -0.38 -2.27
C ASP A 32 5.30 -1.80 -2.64
N ARG A 33 6.40 -2.31 -2.07
CA ARG A 33 6.84 -3.69 -2.26
C ARG A 33 5.79 -4.69 -1.76
N VAL A 34 5.31 -4.52 -0.53
CA VAL A 34 4.33 -5.43 0.07
C VAL A 34 3.03 -5.46 -0.74
N VAL A 35 2.54 -4.30 -1.14
CA VAL A 35 1.36 -4.17 -1.99
C VAL A 35 1.57 -4.88 -3.34
N TRP A 36 2.72 -4.64 -3.97
CA TRP A 36 3.06 -5.25 -5.26
C TRP A 36 3.15 -6.77 -5.16
N ASP A 37 3.84 -7.29 -4.15
CA ASP A 37 4.04 -8.71 -3.93
C ASP A 37 2.70 -9.43 -3.69
N ILE A 38 1.82 -8.84 -2.87
CA ILE A 38 0.46 -9.37 -2.65
C ILE A 38 -0.34 -9.39 -3.95
N PHE A 39 -0.34 -8.27 -4.68
CA PHE A 39 -1.12 -8.16 -5.90
C PHE A 39 -0.63 -9.15 -6.96
N VAL A 40 0.68 -9.28 -7.17
CA VAL A 40 1.24 -10.20 -8.16
C VAL A 40 0.99 -11.66 -7.78
N ALA A 41 1.17 -12.02 -6.51
CA ALA A 41 1.02 -13.40 -6.04
C ALA A 41 -0.44 -13.89 -6.06
N HIS A 42 -1.41 -12.99 -5.87
CA HIS A 42 -2.82 -13.34 -5.72
C HIS A 42 -3.72 -12.65 -6.75
N ARG A 43 -3.15 -12.20 -7.88
CA ARG A 43 -3.84 -11.34 -8.85
C ARG A 43 -5.16 -11.93 -9.33
N GLU A 44 -5.15 -13.21 -9.69
CA GLU A 44 -6.32 -13.88 -10.27
C GLU A 44 -7.46 -13.96 -9.26
N ASP A 45 -7.16 -14.39 -8.03
CA ASP A 45 -8.13 -14.45 -6.93
C ASP A 45 -8.67 -13.06 -6.59
N LEU A 46 -7.79 -12.06 -6.49
CA LEU A 46 -8.17 -10.68 -6.17
C LEU A 46 -9.03 -10.04 -7.26
N LEU A 47 -8.84 -10.41 -8.54
CA LEU A 47 -9.65 -9.93 -9.64
C LEU A 47 -11.02 -10.63 -9.73
N ALA A 48 -11.12 -11.88 -9.26
CA ALA A 48 -12.37 -12.64 -9.24
C ALA A 48 -13.31 -12.21 -8.09
N GLU A 49 -12.77 -11.64 -7.03
CA GLU A 49 -13.51 -11.27 -5.82
C GLU A 49 -14.00 -9.80 -5.84
N PRO A 50 -15.04 -9.45 -5.07
CA PRO A 50 -15.44 -8.05 -4.91
C PRO A 50 -14.33 -7.27 -4.20
N ILE A 51 -14.24 -5.96 -4.47
CA ILE A 51 -13.13 -5.13 -3.96
C ILE A 51 -13.05 -5.13 -2.42
N THR A 52 -14.18 -5.33 -1.73
CA THR A 52 -14.26 -5.43 -0.28
C THR A 52 -13.56 -6.68 0.29
N TYR A 53 -13.22 -7.68 -0.53
CA TYR A 53 -12.53 -8.90 -0.13
C TYR A 53 -11.16 -8.65 0.48
N ILE A 54 -10.46 -7.58 0.05
CA ILE A 54 -9.12 -7.26 0.55
C ILE A 54 -9.12 -6.77 2.00
N VAL A 55 -10.24 -6.20 2.46
CA VAL A 55 -10.37 -5.62 3.80
C VAL A 55 -10.10 -6.66 4.88
N PRO A 56 -10.86 -7.78 4.97
CA PRO A 56 -10.57 -8.81 5.96
C PRO A 56 -9.21 -9.49 5.77
N ALA A 57 -8.70 -9.58 4.53
CA ALA A 57 -7.36 -10.12 4.25
C ALA A 57 -6.26 -9.29 4.93
N VAL A 58 -6.33 -7.96 4.83
CA VAL A 58 -5.35 -7.06 5.45
C VAL A 58 -5.55 -6.98 6.96
N TRP A 59 -6.80 -6.98 7.43
CA TRP A 59 -7.11 -6.93 8.85
C TRP A 59 -6.80 -8.22 9.60
N GLY A 60 -6.86 -9.37 8.94
CA GLY A 60 -6.71 -10.68 9.57
C GLY A 60 -7.94 -11.09 10.38
N ALA A 61 -9.09 -10.47 10.13
CA ALA A 61 -10.34 -10.77 10.83
C ALA A 61 -11.55 -10.49 9.93
N ARG A 62 -12.63 -11.25 10.14
CA ARG A 62 -13.96 -11.05 9.54
C ARG A 62 -14.99 -10.90 10.65
N LYS A 63 -16.05 -10.14 10.36
CA LYS A 63 -17.24 -10.08 11.24
C LYS A 63 -18.00 -11.40 11.22
N ASP A 64 -18.15 -11.97 10.02
CA ASP A 64 -18.99 -13.13 9.78
C ASP A 64 -18.13 -14.30 9.24
N GLY A 65 -17.69 -15.16 10.16
CA GLY A 65 -16.98 -16.41 9.84
C GLY A 65 -15.46 -16.31 9.75
N GLU A 66 -14.85 -17.35 9.21
CA GLU A 66 -13.39 -17.49 9.11
C GLU A 66 -12.82 -16.80 7.87
N LEU A 67 -11.55 -16.40 7.96
CA LEU A 67 -10.78 -15.99 6.78
C LEU A 67 -10.68 -17.16 5.79
N THR A 68 -10.81 -16.84 4.51
CA THR A 68 -10.43 -17.80 3.46
C THR A 68 -8.93 -18.13 3.55
N PRO A 69 -8.47 -19.26 2.99
CA PRO A 69 -7.04 -19.58 2.94
C PRO A 69 -6.20 -18.45 2.35
N ILE A 70 -6.69 -17.81 1.28
CA ILE A 70 -5.99 -16.71 0.61
C ILE A 70 -5.96 -15.45 1.47
N GLN A 71 -7.07 -15.11 2.14
CA GLN A 71 -7.09 -13.98 3.07
C GLN A 71 -6.10 -14.17 4.22
N ARG A 72 -5.93 -15.41 4.70
CA ARG A 72 -4.95 -15.75 5.74
C ARG A 72 -3.52 -15.58 5.24
N VAL A 73 -3.21 -16.09 4.05
CA VAL A 73 -1.89 -15.93 3.43
C VAL A 73 -1.53 -14.45 3.22
N ILE A 74 -2.49 -13.65 2.73
CA ILE A 74 -2.29 -12.20 2.60
C ILE A 74 -2.03 -11.57 3.97
N ASN A 75 -2.78 -11.95 5.01
CA ASN A 75 -2.56 -11.42 6.35
C ASN A 75 -1.18 -11.77 6.93
N GLU A 76 -0.73 -13.02 6.70
CA GLU A 76 0.58 -13.51 7.10
C GLU A 76 1.71 -12.74 6.40
N HIS A 77 1.49 -12.27 5.18
CA HIS A 77 2.42 -11.39 4.47
C HIS A 77 2.39 -9.95 5.00
N VAL A 78 1.20 -9.39 5.27
CA VAL A 78 1.01 -8.00 5.69
C VAL A 78 1.47 -7.75 7.13
N SER A 79 1.18 -8.66 8.05
CA SER A 79 1.39 -8.43 9.48
C SER A 79 2.87 -8.17 9.85
N PRO A 80 3.84 -8.94 9.33
CA PRO A 80 5.26 -8.65 9.54
C PRO A 80 5.68 -7.30 8.98
N ALA A 81 5.16 -6.91 7.81
CA ALA A 81 5.48 -5.63 7.17
C ALA A 81 4.98 -4.44 8.00
N ILE A 82 3.77 -4.52 8.59
CA ILE A 82 3.27 -3.50 9.52
C ILE A 82 4.20 -3.37 10.73
N GLY A 83 4.67 -4.50 11.26
CA GLY A 83 5.64 -4.51 12.36
C GLY A 83 6.96 -3.84 11.99
N GLU A 84 7.44 -4.04 10.76
CA GLU A 84 8.65 -3.40 10.24
C GLU A 84 8.45 -1.89 10.03
N ILE A 85 7.36 -1.47 9.39
CA ILE A 85 7.01 -0.06 9.20
C ILE A 85 6.95 0.66 10.55
N ARG A 86 6.30 0.05 11.55
CA ARG A 86 6.21 0.60 12.92
C ARG A 86 7.60 0.81 13.53
N ARG A 87 8.52 -0.16 13.38
CA ARG A 87 9.89 -0.04 13.88
C ARG A 87 10.67 1.08 13.16
N SER A 88 10.40 1.31 11.88
CA SER A 88 11.05 2.36 11.08
C SER A 88 10.75 3.78 11.55
N PHE A 89 9.63 4.01 12.24
CA PHE A 89 9.32 5.31 12.86
C PHE A 89 10.22 5.66 14.07
N LYS A 90 11.02 4.71 14.57
CA LYS A 90 11.94 4.89 15.72
C LYS A 90 11.28 5.55 16.95
N MET A 91 9.97 5.37 17.12
CA MET A 91 9.21 5.96 18.23
C MET A 91 9.51 5.18 19.51
N LYS A 92 9.99 5.90 20.54
CA LYS A 92 10.44 5.26 21.80
C LYS A 92 9.29 4.70 22.63
N TYR A 93 8.13 5.35 22.62
CA TYR A 93 6.96 4.94 23.39
C TYR A 93 5.69 5.33 22.61
N LEU A 94 4.90 4.32 22.26
CA LEU A 94 3.52 4.49 21.81
C LEU A 94 2.64 3.85 22.87
N ASP A 95 1.60 4.56 23.29
CA ASP A 95 0.53 3.90 24.03
C ASP A 95 -0.30 3.00 23.09
N SER A 96 -1.15 2.14 23.66
CA SER A 96 -1.95 1.20 22.87
C SER A 96 -2.90 1.87 21.88
N SER A 97 -3.38 3.08 22.19
CA SER A 97 -4.27 3.82 21.29
C SER A 97 -3.52 4.41 20.10
N GLN A 98 -2.32 4.96 20.34
CA GLN A 98 -1.43 5.46 19.31
C GLN A 98 -0.91 4.32 18.42
N GLU A 99 -0.55 3.19 19.03
CA GLU A 99 -0.15 2.00 18.30
C GLU A 99 -1.30 1.50 17.40
N PHE A 100 -2.51 1.42 17.94
CA PHE A 100 -3.69 1.06 17.16
C PHE A 100 -3.94 2.04 16.01
N ALA A 101 -3.88 3.35 16.26
CA ALA A 101 -4.09 4.38 15.24
C ALA A 101 -3.06 4.28 14.11
N LEU A 102 -1.78 4.10 14.43
CA LEU A 102 -0.74 3.90 13.42
C LEU A 102 -0.97 2.64 12.60
N ASN A 103 -1.26 1.54 13.28
CA ASN A 103 -1.58 0.25 12.67
C ASN A 103 -2.83 0.33 11.76
N TYR A 104 -3.82 1.12 12.14
CA TYR A 104 -5.03 1.40 11.36
C TYR A 104 -4.69 2.17 10.08
N LEU A 105 -3.88 3.23 10.18
CA LEU A 105 -3.46 4.04 9.05
C LEU A 105 -2.64 3.24 8.03
N ILE A 106 -1.66 2.46 8.50
CA ILE A 106 -0.84 1.62 7.62
C ILE A 106 -1.71 0.60 6.87
N ARG A 107 -2.61 -0.09 7.58
CA ARG A 107 -3.56 -1.03 6.95
C ARG A 107 -4.45 -0.34 5.92
N GLY A 108 -4.95 0.86 6.24
CA GLY A 108 -5.76 1.66 5.31
C GLY A 108 -5.01 2.01 4.02
N ILE A 109 -3.72 2.37 4.12
CA ILE A 109 -2.87 2.65 2.96
C ILE A 109 -2.62 1.39 2.12
N ILE A 110 -2.38 0.24 2.76
CA ILE A 110 -2.20 -1.03 2.05
C ILE A 110 -3.49 -1.41 1.31
N ILE A 111 -4.64 -1.36 1.99
CA ILE A 111 -5.96 -1.63 1.41
C ILE A 111 -6.21 -0.73 0.20
N SER A 112 -5.98 0.57 0.33
CA SER A 112 -6.26 1.53 -0.74
C SER A 112 -5.37 1.32 -1.96
N LYS A 113 -4.08 1.04 -1.76
CA LYS A 113 -3.15 0.76 -2.87
C LYS A 113 -3.47 -0.55 -3.58
N ILE A 114 -3.77 -1.63 -2.86
CA ILE A 114 -4.18 -2.90 -3.48
C ILE A 114 -5.50 -2.71 -4.24
N THR A 115 -6.46 -2.01 -3.64
CA THR A 115 -7.72 -1.65 -4.29
C THR A 115 -7.50 -0.90 -5.59
N TYR A 116 -6.64 0.13 -5.56
CA TYR A 116 -6.26 0.87 -6.76
C TYR A 116 -5.64 -0.04 -7.83
N MET A 117 -4.75 -0.96 -7.45
CA MET A 117 -4.14 -1.89 -8.40
C MET A 117 -5.16 -2.83 -9.05
N ILE A 118 -6.11 -3.37 -8.27
CA ILE A 118 -7.20 -4.21 -8.77
C ILE A 118 -8.04 -3.44 -9.80
N GLU A 119 -8.52 -2.25 -9.43
CA GLU A 119 -9.38 -1.45 -10.29
C GLU A 119 -8.64 -0.91 -11.53
N ALA A 120 -7.41 -0.43 -11.37
CA ALA A 120 -6.59 0.00 -12.50
C ALA A 120 -6.31 -1.15 -13.48
N PHE A 121 -6.12 -2.37 -12.98
CA PHE A 121 -5.93 -3.55 -13.82
C PHE A 121 -7.24 -3.95 -14.52
N ARG A 122 -8.37 -3.96 -13.82
CA ARG A 122 -9.70 -4.20 -14.41
C ARG A 122 -10.01 -3.21 -15.53
N ASN A 123 -9.75 -1.92 -15.31
CA ASN A 123 -9.97 -0.89 -16.31
C ASN A 123 -9.14 -1.14 -17.57
N ARG A 124 -7.86 -1.49 -17.42
CA ARG A 124 -6.99 -1.84 -18.57
C ARG A 124 -7.46 -3.08 -19.32
N LEU A 125 -8.01 -4.08 -18.62
CA LEU A 125 -8.58 -5.27 -19.27
C LEU A 125 -9.85 -4.89 -20.06
N ASN A 126 -10.70 -4.06 -19.48
CA ASN A 126 -11.93 -3.60 -20.13
C ASN A 126 -11.64 -2.76 -21.37
N GLU A 127 -10.71 -1.80 -21.28
CA GLU A 127 -10.24 -1.00 -22.44
C GLU A 127 -9.77 -1.89 -23.59
N ARG A 128 -8.92 -2.89 -23.31
CA ARG A 128 -8.46 -3.85 -24.33
C ARG A 128 -9.59 -4.68 -24.92
N SER A 129 -10.53 -5.14 -24.10
CA SER A 129 -11.68 -5.91 -24.57
C SER A 129 -12.60 -5.10 -25.47
N MET A 130 -12.78 -3.81 -25.16
CA MET A 130 -13.53 -2.86 -25.98
C MET A 130 -12.84 -2.61 -27.33
N ASP A 131 -11.51 -2.46 -27.34
CA ASP A 131 -10.74 -2.29 -28.57
C ASP A 131 -10.83 -3.53 -29.48
N GLU A 132 -10.70 -4.74 -28.92
CA GLU A 132 -10.83 -5.98 -29.68
C GLU A 132 -12.25 -6.17 -30.24
N GLN A 133 -13.27 -5.86 -29.44
CA GLN A 133 -14.67 -5.97 -29.88
C GLN A 133 -14.98 -4.94 -30.98
N SER A 134 -14.48 -3.71 -30.84
CA SER A 134 -14.59 -2.66 -31.86
C SER A 134 -13.91 -3.06 -33.16
N LEU A 135 -12.73 -3.68 -33.08
CA LEU A 135 -12.02 -4.22 -34.24
C LEU A 135 -12.79 -5.37 -34.91
N LYS A 136 -13.34 -6.30 -34.13
CA LYS A 136 -14.19 -7.40 -34.65
C LYS A 136 -15.43 -6.85 -35.36
N GLU A 137 -16.10 -5.86 -34.78
CA GLU A 137 -17.25 -5.20 -35.41
C GLU A 137 -16.86 -4.47 -36.71
N ALA A 138 -15.71 -3.82 -36.75
CA ALA A 138 -15.18 -3.19 -37.96
C ALA A 138 -14.87 -4.21 -39.06
N LEU A 139 -14.22 -5.33 -38.70
CA LEU A 139 -13.90 -6.42 -39.63
C LEU A 139 -15.17 -7.09 -40.20
N LEU A 140 -16.21 -7.25 -39.38
CA LEU A 140 -17.51 -7.79 -39.83
C LEU A 140 -18.23 -6.85 -40.82
N ARG A 141 -17.96 -5.54 -40.78
CA ARG A 141 -18.55 -4.53 -41.68
C ARG A 141 -17.77 -4.38 -42.99
N LEU A 142 -16.56 -4.91 -43.07
CA LEU A 142 -15.81 -4.97 -44.31
C LEU A 142 -16.40 -6.08 -45.19
N LYS A 143 -17.24 -5.71 -46.16
CA LYS A 143 -17.61 -6.64 -47.24
C LYS A 143 -16.32 -7.01 -48.02
N PRO A 144 -16.11 -8.28 -48.38
CA PRO A 144 -14.96 -8.67 -49.18
C PRO A 144 -15.04 -7.95 -50.53
N TYR A 145 -14.09 -7.05 -50.80
CA TYR A 145 -13.85 -6.49 -52.11
C TYR A 145 -13.13 -7.56 -52.95
N GLY A 146 -13.90 -8.44 -53.57
CA GLY A 146 -13.36 -9.47 -54.45
C GLY A 146 -14.32 -10.62 -54.68
N SER A 147 -15.27 -10.44 -55.59
CA SER A 147 -15.80 -11.53 -56.42
C SER A 147 -15.49 -11.14 -57.86
N ALA A 148 -14.30 -11.54 -58.33
CA ALA A 148 -13.91 -11.50 -59.73
C ALA A 148 -12.96 -12.68 -59.97
#